data_AF-A0A954WFB3-F1
#
_entry.id   AF-A0A954WFB3-F1
#
_cell.length_a   1.000
_cell.length_b   1.000
_cell.length_c   1.000
_cell.angle_alpha   90.00
_cell.angle_beta   90.00
_cell.angle_gamma   90.00
#
_symmetry.space_group_name_H-M   'P 1'
#
loop_
_entity.id
_entity.type
_entity.pdbx_description
1 polymer ?
#
loop_
_entity_poly.entity_id
_entity_poly.type
_entity_poly.pdbx_seq_one_letter_code
_entity_poly.pdbx_strand_id
1 'polypeptide(L)' 'MTDTPTHYLNRELSWLEFNQRVLDEARNESNALLERLKFLAITGSNLDEFFMV' A
#
# COMPACT_ATOMS: atom_id res chain seq x y z
N MET A 1 -29.60 -18.98 9.36
CA MET A 1 -29.86 -18.40 8.02
C MET A 1 -30.12 -16.93 8.26
N THR A 2 -29.19 -16.01 8.11
CA THR A 2 -28.32 -15.77 6.95
C THR A 2 -26.91 -15.38 7.39
N ASP A 3 -25.92 -16.03 6.80
CA ASP A 3 -24.51 -15.67 6.82
C ASP A 3 -24.39 -14.27 6.18
N THR A 4 -24.02 -13.25 6.96
CA THR A 4 -23.95 -11.87 6.46
C THR A 4 -22.66 -11.70 5.65
N PRO A 5 -22.70 -11.42 4.34
CA PRO A 5 -21.50 -11.32 3.50
C PRO A 5 -20.76 -9.98 3.70
N THR A 6 -20.72 -9.45 4.92
CA THR A 6 -20.09 -8.16 5.29
C THR A 6 -18.61 -8.29 5.66
N HIS A 7 -18.00 -9.47 5.54
CA HIS A 7 -16.62 -9.72 5.95
C HIS A 7 -15.57 -9.60 4.83
N TYR A 8 -15.96 -9.18 3.62
CA TYR A 8 -15.02 -8.98 2.53
C TYR A 8 -14.63 -7.51 2.42
N LEU A 9 -13.37 -7.20 2.76
CA LEU A 9 -12.80 -5.89 2.44
C LEU A 9 -12.71 -5.74 0.92
N ASN A 10 -13.02 -4.54 0.41
CA ASN A 10 -12.84 -4.24 -1.01
C ASN A 10 -11.34 -4.42 -1.36
N ARG A 11 -11.07 -5.20 -2.41
CA ARG A 11 -9.71 -5.55 -2.83
C ARG A 11 -8.87 -4.32 -3.16
N GLU A 12 -9.44 -3.32 -3.82
CA GLU A 12 -8.76 -2.08 -4.20
C GLU A 12 -8.43 -1.25 -2.95
N LEU A 13 -9.37 -1.15 -2.00
CA LEU A 13 -9.11 -0.49 -0.71
C LEU A 13 -8.01 -1.19 0.07
N SER A 14 -8.03 -2.53 0.17
CA SER A 14 -6.94 -3.28 0.82
C SER A 14 -5.60 -3.09 0.13
N TRP A 15 -5.61 -2.96 -1.20
CA TRP A 15 -4.41 -2.70 -1.97
C TRP A 15 -3.88 -1.27 -1.69
N LEU A 16 -4.75 -0.26 -1.62
CA LEU A 16 -4.37 1.10 -1.25
C LEU A 16 -3.84 1.19 0.19
N GLU A 17 -4.45 0.48 1.15
CA GLU A 17 -3.97 0.37 2.53
C GLU A 17 -2.60 -0.31 2.61
N PHE A 18 -2.34 -1.31 1.76
CA PHE A 18 -1.01 -1.88 1.62
C PHE A 18 -0.01 -0.84 1.10
N ASN A 19 -0.34 -0.10 0.03
CA ASN A 19 0.57 0.89 -0.53
C ASN A 19 0.82 2.06 0.46
N GLN A 20 -0.17 2.40 1.29
CA GLN A 20 -0.02 3.38 2.37
C GLN A 20 1.04 2.93 3.38
N ARG A 21 1.07 1.65 3.77
CA ARG A 21 2.10 1.12 4.68
C ARG A 21 3.50 1.18 4.06
N VAL A 22 3.63 0.95 2.75
CA VAL A 22 4.90 1.10 2.03
C VAL A 22 5.37 2.56 2.04
N LEU A 23 4.44 3.51 1.85
CA LEU A 23 4.73 4.94 1.93
C LEU A 23 5.15 5.37 3.34
N ASP A 24 4.58 4.76 4.38
CA ASP A 24 4.95 5.06 5.77
C ASP A 24 6.41 4.66 6.06
N GLU A 25 6.91 3.57 5.47
CA GLU A 25 8.32 3.19 5.56
C GLU A 25 9.26 4.20 4.87
N ALA A 26 8.80 4.87 3.81
CA ALA A 26 9.55 5.97 3.19
C ALA A 26 9.65 7.21 4.10
N ARG A 27 8.67 7.40 4.98
CA ARG A 27 8.60 8.53 5.93
C ARG A 27 9.30 8.25 7.25
N ASN A 28 9.51 6.99 7.60
CA ASN A 28 10.15 6.60 8.85
C ASN A 28 11.62 7.06 8.91
N GLU A 29 11.93 8.00 9.82
CA GLU A 29 13.28 8.55 10.00
C GLU A 29 14.27 7.54 10.61
N SER A 30 13.77 6.43 11.16
CA SER A 30 14.62 5.34 11.67
C SER A 30 15.24 4.53 10.51
N ASN A 31 14.67 4.61 9.31
CA ASN A 31 15.21 3.99 8.10
C ASN A 31 16.34 4.86 7.52
N ALA A 32 17.42 4.22 7.06
CA ALA A 32 18.49 4.92 6.36
C ALA A 32 17.94 5.66 5.13
N LEU A 33 18.54 6.81 4.78
CA LEU A 33 18.05 7.68 3.72
C LEU A 33 17.82 6.95 2.38
N LEU A 34 18.72 6.04 2.02
CA LEU A 34 18.59 5.27 0.78
C LEU A 34 17.44 4.25 0.82
N GLU A 35 17.17 3.65 1.98
CA GLU A 35 16.02 2.74 2.14
C GLU A 35 14.71 3.50 2.03
N ARG A 36 14.63 4.71 2.59
CA ARG A 36 13.47 5.60 2.43
C ARG A 36 13.21 5.96 0.97
N LEU A 37 14.28 6.23 0.21
CA LEU A 37 14.18 6.49 -1.23
C LEU A 37 13.68 5.25 -1.99
N LYS A 38 14.14 4.05 -1.64
CA LYS A 38 13.64 2.80 -2.21
C LYS A 38 12.15 2.60 -1.95
N PHE A 39 11.70 2.78 -0.70
CA PHE A 39 10.28 2.68 -0.36
C PHE A 39 9.42 3.70 -1.11
N LEU A 40 9.93 4.93 -1.30
CA LEU A 40 9.25 5.95 -2.10
C LEU A 40 9.12 5.52 -3.57
N ALA A 41 10.20 4.98 -4.16
CA ALA A 41 10.16 4.48 -5.54
C ALA A 41 9.18 3.30 -5.69
N ILE A 42 9.18 2.35 -4.74
CA ILE A 42 8.25 1.22 -4.71
C ILE A 42 6.80 1.72 -4.62
N THR A 43 6.52 2.70 -3.77
CA THR A 43 5.17 3.28 -3.64
C THR A 43 4.67 3.83 -4.97
N GLY A 44 5.53 4.52 -5.72
CA GLY A 44 5.22 5.07 -7.05
C GLY A 44 4.94 3.96 -8.06
N SER A 45 5.83 2.98 -8.18
CA SER A 45 5.65 1.85 -9.11
C SER A 45 4.39 1.03 -8.82
N ASN A 46 4.09 0.80 -7.54
CA ASN A 46 2.84 0.16 -7.13
C ASN A 46 1.64 0.99 -7.61
N LEU A 47 1.64 2.30 -7.37
CA LEU A 47 0.51 3.16 -7.73
C LEU A 47 0.29 3.19 -9.24
N ASP A 48 1.37 3.21 -10.03
CA ASP A 48 1.29 3.08 -11.49
C ASP A 48 0.62 1.75 -11.88
N GLU A 49 0.99 0.63 -11.26
CA GLU A 49 0.37 -0.68 -11.49
C GLU A 49 -1.13 -0.67 -11.16
N PHE A 50 -1.53 -0.01 -10.05
CA PHE A 50 -2.93 0.09 -9.66
C PHE A 50 -3.82 0.78 -10.71
N PHE A 51 -3.29 1.74 -11.46
CA PHE A 51 -4.05 2.44 -12.51
C PHE A 51 -3.95 1.81 -13.89
N MET A 52 -2.93 1.00 -14.15
CA MET A 52 -2.74 0.34 -15.45
C MET A 52 -3.52 -0.96 -15.62
N VAL A 53 -4.05 -1.53 -14.52
CA VAL A 53 -4.88 -2.74 -14.50
C VAL A 53 -6.37 -2.37 -14.52
#